data_AF-Q6L4L6-F1
#
_entry.id   AF-Q6L4L6-F1
#
_cell.length_a   1.000
_cell.length_b   1.000
_cell.length_c   1.000
_cell.angle_alpha   90.00
_cell.angle_beta   90.00
_cell.angle_gamma   90.00
#
_symmetry.space_group_name_H-M   'P 1'
#
loop_
_entity.id
_entity.type
_entity.pdbx_description
1 polymer ?
#
loop_
_entity_poly.entity_id
_entity_poly.type
_entity_poly.pdbx_seq_one_letter_code
_entity_poly.pdbx_strand_id
1 'polypeptide(L)'
;MAWGLIITPQTFDFIVAHNALRCAKVVLEGKAPKLYEMRANPNCMSNYGYFPLHQAAETFSVDMIKLLLRYGASANLRTSGQKVIEGLLPLHVAIENTCMHKYLEDNLLTDQKHKQVDFDFIYKLVHLLCLPEMKIFLDTTRLLADYTDNVLDELWNYIKEGKLVHAAILLLAAQRKIRTCASSKRNTNHNLSGFDIIKDRITGSIISIETEGPGLTGGKNSKARKQQDDMRMFFRNALVLNSMISEAGEALDEYIQTHSEVQIFLRS
;
A
#
# COMPACT_ATOMS: atom_id res chain seq x y z
N MET A 1 -31.67 25.56 -24.07
CA MET A 1 -30.35 25.20 -23.50
C MET A 1 -30.53 23.93 -22.69
N ALA A 2 -30.23 22.77 -23.26
CA ALA A 2 -30.18 21.52 -22.50
C ALA A 2 -28.94 21.61 -21.61
N TRP A 3 -29.13 21.80 -20.31
CA TRP A 3 -28.06 21.55 -19.35
C TRP A 3 -27.72 20.08 -19.56
N GLY A 4 -26.54 19.79 -20.10
CA GLY A 4 -26.11 18.42 -20.38
C GLY A 4 -26.19 17.64 -19.07
N LEU A 5 -27.18 16.76 -18.97
CA LEU A 5 -27.31 15.90 -17.80
C LEU A 5 -26.04 15.04 -17.78
N ILE A 6 -25.24 15.18 -16.73
CA ILE A 6 -24.08 14.34 -16.46
C ILE A 6 -24.25 13.72 -15.09
N ILE A 7 -23.76 12.49 -14.90
CA ILE A 7 -23.57 11.97 -13.56
C ILE A 7 -22.44 12.78 -12.93
N THR A 8 -22.79 13.60 -11.94
CA THR A 8 -21.81 14.47 -11.29
C THR A 8 -20.76 13.62 -10.55
N PRO A 9 -19.51 14.12 -10.41
CA PRO A 9 -18.51 13.43 -9.61
C PRO A 9 -19.01 13.12 -8.20
N GLN A 10 -19.75 14.03 -7.56
CA GLN A 10 -20.27 13.86 -6.20
C GLN A 10 -21.32 12.76 -6.11
N THR A 11 -22.23 12.68 -7.10
CA THR A 11 -23.20 11.58 -7.16
C THR A 11 -22.50 10.23 -7.36
N PHE A 12 -21.50 10.17 -8.23
CA PHE A 12 -20.78 8.92 -8.46
C PHE A 12 -19.93 8.50 -7.26
N ASP A 13 -19.24 9.45 -6.64
CA ASP A 13 -18.48 9.27 -5.40
C ASP A 13 -19.35 8.66 -4.30
N PHE A 14 -20.56 9.18 -4.11
CA PHE A 14 -21.52 8.64 -3.13
C PHE A 14 -21.94 7.19 -3.44
N ILE A 15 -22.16 6.86 -4.71
CA ILE A 15 -22.47 5.49 -5.15
C ILE A 15 -21.31 4.54 -4.81
N VAL A 16 -20.06 4.99 -5.02
CA VAL A 16 -18.87 4.19 -4.74
C VAL A 16 -18.65 4.03 -3.23
N ALA A 17 -18.73 5.11 -2.46
CA ALA A 17 -18.53 5.10 -1.00
C ALA A 17 -19.52 4.19 -0.27
N HIS A 18 -20.77 4.07 -0.76
CA HIS A 18 -21.78 3.17 -0.20
C HIS A 18 -21.71 1.74 -0.78
N ASN A 19 -20.65 1.43 -1.53
CA ASN A 19 -20.45 0.14 -2.19
C ASN A 19 -21.67 -0.32 -3.02
N ALA A 20 -22.38 0.62 -3.66
CA ALA A 20 -23.59 0.33 -4.41
C ALA A 20 -23.27 -0.22 -5.81
N LEU A 21 -22.69 -1.42 -5.87
CA LEU A 21 -22.15 -2.07 -7.07
C LEU A 21 -23.11 -2.07 -8.28
N ARG A 22 -24.39 -2.35 -8.04
CA ARG A 22 -25.40 -2.38 -9.11
C ARG A 22 -25.61 -0.98 -9.70
N CYS A 23 -25.70 0.04 -8.85
CA CYS A 23 -25.82 1.43 -9.28
C CYS A 23 -24.56 1.88 -10.02
N ALA A 24 -23.38 1.58 -9.46
CA ALA A 24 -22.09 1.89 -10.08
C ALA A 24 -21.97 1.30 -11.49
N LYS A 25 -22.34 0.02 -11.65
CA LYS A 25 -22.32 -0.67 -12.94
C LYS A 25 -23.24 0.01 -13.95
N VAL A 26 -24.47 0.34 -13.56
CA VAL A 26 -25.44 1.01 -14.43
C VAL A 26 -24.92 2.35 -14.94
N VAL A 27 -24.37 3.18 -14.05
CA VAL A 27 -23.87 4.51 -14.44
C VAL A 27 -22.54 4.44 -15.22
N LEU A 28 -21.70 3.44 -14.97
CA LEU A 28 -20.46 3.23 -15.73
C LEU A 28 -20.70 2.68 -17.15
N GLU A 29 -21.74 1.87 -17.32
CA GLU A 29 -22.18 1.35 -18.62
C GLU A 29 -22.77 2.46 -19.50
N GLY A 30 -23.53 3.38 -18.90
CA GLY A 30 -24.22 4.45 -19.63
C GLY A 30 -25.30 3.96 -20.59
N LYS A 31 -25.88 2.78 -20.34
CA LYS A 31 -26.90 2.16 -21.20
C LYS A 31 -28.32 2.24 -20.66
N ALA A 32 -28.52 2.88 -19.50
CA ALA A 32 -29.83 2.96 -18.88
C ALA A 32 -30.69 4.07 -19.52
N PRO A 33 -31.83 3.74 -20.15
CA PRO A 33 -32.69 4.74 -20.80
C PRO A 33 -33.24 5.77 -19.81
N LYS A 34 -33.53 5.35 -18.58
CA LYS A 34 -34.00 6.22 -17.48
C LYS A 34 -32.97 7.26 -17.04
N LEU A 35 -31.70 7.04 -17.38
CA LEU A 35 -30.60 7.98 -17.12
C LEU A 35 -30.17 8.70 -18.40
N TYR A 36 -31.00 8.71 -19.45
CA TYR A 36 -30.69 9.35 -20.73
C TYR A 36 -29.33 8.90 -21.29
N GLU A 37 -28.96 7.63 -21.07
CA GLU A 37 -27.69 7.04 -21.52
C GLU A 37 -26.44 7.79 -20.99
N MET A 38 -26.58 8.48 -19.85
CA MET A 38 -25.46 9.14 -19.18
C MET A 38 -24.43 8.15 -18.65
N ARG A 39 -23.15 8.43 -18.92
CA ARG A 39 -22.02 7.64 -18.45
C ARG A 39 -21.22 8.39 -17.39
N ALA A 40 -20.97 7.74 -16.25
CA ALA A 40 -20.05 8.24 -15.23
C ALA A 40 -18.60 8.08 -15.71
N ASN A 41 -17.78 9.12 -15.47
CA ASN A 41 -16.34 9.03 -15.68
C ASN A 41 -15.70 8.32 -14.46
N PRO A 42 -15.08 7.14 -14.62
CA PRO A 42 -14.45 6.42 -13.50
C PRO A 42 -13.23 7.14 -12.90
N ASN A 43 -12.73 8.17 -13.58
CA ASN A 43 -11.60 9.00 -13.17
C ASN A 43 -12.05 10.43 -12.79
N CYS A 44 -13.32 10.63 -12.42
CA CYS A 44 -13.77 11.93 -11.96
C CYS A 44 -13.19 12.27 -10.58
N MET A 45 -12.67 13.49 -10.41
CA MET A 45 -12.22 13.96 -9.10
C MET A 45 -13.40 14.57 -8.33
N SER A 46 -13.55 14.19 -7.06
CA SER A 46 -14.53 14.79 -6.15
C SER A 46 -14.07 16.19 -5.71
N ASN A 47 -14.98 16.96 -5.10
CA ASN A 47 -14.64 18.29 -4.54
C ASN A 47 -13.67 18.21 -3.34
N TYR A 48 -13.43 17.01 -2.83
CA TYR A 48 -12.49 16.75 -1.75
C TYR A 48 -11.12 16.31 -2.27
N GLY A 49 -10.95 16.15 -3.59
CA GLY A 49 -9.67 15.76 -4.18
C GLY A 49 -9.44 14.26 -4.28
N TYR A 50 -10.47 13.45 -4.06
CA TYR A 50 -10.42 12.00 -4.23
C TYR A 50 -10.93 11.57 -5.60
N PHE A 51 -10.57 10.36 -6.01
CA PHE A 51 -11.10 9.69 -7.19
C PHE A 51 -11.83 8.40 -6.78
N PRO A 52 -12.75 7.86 -7.58
CA PRO A 52 -13.52 6.66 -7.25
C PRO A 52 -12.68 5.48 -6.71
N LEU A 53 -11.48 5.24 -7.26
CA LEU A 53 -10.61 4.17 -6.74
C LEU A 53 -10.08 4.43 -5.32
N HIS A 54 -9.89 5.69 -4.91
CA HIS A 54 -9.52 6.01 -3.52
C HIS A 54 -10.65 5.66 -2.56
N GLN A 55 -11.90 5.99 -2.91
CA GLN A 55 -13.08 5.65 -2.09
C GLN A 55 -13.29 4.14 -1.99
N ALA A 56 -13.10 3.41 -3.09
CA ALA A 56 -13.19 1.96 -3.10
C ALA A 56 -12.05 1.31 -2.28
N ALA A 57 -10.85 1.92 -2.28
CA ALA A 57 -9.71 1.51 -1.47
C ALA A 57 -9.94 1.78 0.03
N GLU A 58 -10.51 2.94 0.37
CA GLU A 58 -10.85 3.34 1.75
C GLU A 58 -11.79 2.34 2.43
N THR A 59 -12.72 1.79 1.67
CA THR A 59 -13.74 0.82 2.13
C THR A 59 -13.35 -0.65 1.89
N PHE A 60 -12.13 -0.92 1.40
CA PHE A 60 -11.65 -2.26 1.06
C PHE A 60 -12.59 -3.07 0.14
N SER A 61 -13.31 -2.37 -0.76
CA SER A 61 -14.28 -3.01 -1.65
C SER A 61 -13.61 -3.56 -2.91
N VAL A 62 -13.10 -4.79 -2.81
CA VAL A 62 -12.43 -5.52 -3.92
C VAL A 62 -13.28 -5.55 -5.18
N ASP A 63 -14.59 -5.82 -5.06
CA ASP A 63 -15.49 -5.90 -6.22
C ASP A 63 -15.72 -4.53 -6.87
N MET A 64 -15.78 -3.45 -6.07
CA MET A 64 -15.91 -2.09 -6.59
C MET A 64 -14.63 -1.68 -7.32
N ILE A 65 -13.46 -2.00 -6.77
CA ILE A 65 -12.16 -1.77 -7.42
C ILE A 65 -12.11 -2.50 -8.77
N LYS A 66 -12.44 -3.80 -8.80
CA LYS A 66 -12.49 -4.58 -10.04
C LYS A 66 -13.44 -3.96 -11.06
N LEU A 67 -14.62 -3.52 -10.62
CA LEU A 67 -15.61 -2.88 -11.49
C LEU A 67 -15.06 -1.58 -12.08
N LEU A 68 -14.50 -0.69 -11.24
CA LEU A 68 -13.92 0.58 -11.67
C LEU A 68 -12.77 0.38 -12.65
N LEU A 69 -11.83 -0.53 -12.34
CA LEU A 69 -10.71 -0.88 -13.22
C LEU A 69 -11.20 -1.40 -14.58
N ARG A 70 -12.21 -2.28 -14.58
CA ARG A 70 -12.82 -2.82 -15.82
C ARG A 70 -13.40 -1.71 -16.71
N TYR A 71 -13.87 -0.62 -16.13
CA TYR A 71 -14.42 0.52 -16.86
C TYR A 71 -13.39 1.63 -17.16
N GLY A 72 -12.10 1.39 -16.89
CA GLY A 72 -11.01 2.30 -17.24
C GLY A 72 -10.58 3.27 -16.13
N ALA A 73 -10.90 2.96 -14.88
CA ALA A 73 -10.31 3.70 -13.75
C ALA A 73 -8.79 3.51 -13.71
N SER A 74 -8.05 4.58 -13.48
CA SER A 74 -6.59 4.54 -13.34
C SER A 74 -6.17 4.44 -11.88
N ALA A 75 -5.43 3.40 -11.52
CA ALA A 75 -4.86 3.21 -10.19
C ALA A 75 -3.67 4.15 -9.90
N ASN A 76 -3.26 4.98 -10.86
CA ASN A 76 -2.12 5.88 -10.77
C ASN A 76 -2.52 7.36 -10.57
N LEU A 77 -3.83 7.65 -10.46
CA LEU A 77 -4.28 9.01 -10.14
C LEU A 77 -3.97 9.32 -8.68
N ARG A 78 -3.37 10.48 -8.45
CA ARG A 78 -3.03 10.95 -7.11
C ARG A 78 -4.07 11.94 -6.61
N THR A 79 -4.40 11.87 -5.33
CA THR A 79 -5.22 12.88 -4.66
C THR A 79 -4.62 14.27 -4.85
N SER A 80 -5.49 15.27 -5.02
CA SER A 80 -5.07 16.66 -5.19
C SER A 80 -6.13 17.62 -4.66
N GLY A 81 -5.69 18.67 -3.95
CA GLY A 81 -6.56 19.70 -3.41
C GLY A 81 -6.31 19.98 -1.93
N GLN A 82 -6.89 21.07 -1.43
CA GLN A 82 -6.63 21.58 -0.08
C GLN A 82 -7.29 20.79 1.05
N LYS A 83 -8.22 19.89 0.73
CA LYS A 83 -9.04 19.14 1.70
C LYS A 83 -8.60 17.68 1.86
N VAL A 84 -7.47 17.30 1.26
CA VAL A 84 -6.95 15.93 1.24
C VAL A 84 -5.44 15.98 1.42
N ILE A 85 -4.86 14.87 1.90
CA ILE A 85 -3.41 14.66 1.83
C ILE A 85 -3.05 14.56 0.35
N GLU A 86 -2.30 15.52 -0.16
CA GLU A 86 -1.93 15.58 -1.57
C GLU A 86 -0.96 14.46 -1.95
N GLY A 87 -1.10 13.92 -3.17
CA GLY A 87 -0.13 12.99 -3.73
C GLY A 87 -0.35 11.52 -3.35
N LEU A 88 -1.46 11.15 -2.71
CA LEU A 88 -1.74 9.76 -2.36
C LEU A 88 -2.30 9.00 -3.55
N LEU A 89 -1.81 7.77 -3.77
CA LEU A 89 -2.43 6.79 -4.68
C LEU A 89 -3.56 6.04 -3.95
N PRO A 90 -4.48 5.39 -4.67
CA PRO A 90 -5.43 4.46 -4.05
C PRO A 90 -4.73 3.37 -3.22
N LEU A 91 -3.56 2.90 -3.69
CA LEU A 91 -2.71 1.97 -2.97
C LEU A 91 -2.30 2.51 -1.58
N HIS A 92 -1.95 3.80 -1.48
CA HIS A 92 -1.56 4.41 -0.21
C HIS A 92 -2.74 4.48 0.77
N VAL A 93 -3.95 4.80 0.28
CA VAL A 93 -5.16 4.82 1.10
C VAL A 93 -5.45 3.44 1.69
N ALA A 94 -5.37 2.37 0.88
CA ALA A 94 -5.57 1.01 1.37
C ALA A 94 -4.54 0.62 2.45
N ILE A 95 -3.25 0.90 2.23
CA ILE A 95 -2.20 0.55 3.18
C ILE A 95 -2.36 1.36 4.48
N GLU A 96 -2.59 2.67 4.39
CA GLU A 96 -2.76 3.52 5.58
C GLU A 96 -3.94 3.06 6.44
N ASN A 97 -5.10 2.81 5.81
CA ASN A 97 -6.27 2.32 6.52
C ASN A 97 -6.05 0.92 7.11
N THR A 98 -5.24 0.08 6.46
CA THR A 98 -4.85 -1.23 7.01
C THR A 98 -4.01 -1.04 8.28
N CYS A 99 -3.03 -0.14 8.26
CA CYS A 99 -2.20 0.18 9.43
C CYS A 99 -3.01 0.75 10.59
N MET A 100 -4.02 1.57 10.31
CA MET A 100 -4.92 2.16 11.32
C MET A 100 -6.02 1.20 11.80
N HIS A 101 -6.14 0.01 11.21
CA HIS A 101 -7.15 -0.92 11.63
C HIS A 101 -6.86 -1.38 13.06
N LYS A 102 -7.87 -1.29 13.94
CA LYS A 102 -7.77 -1.59 15.38
C LYS A 102 -7.07 -2.92 15.68
N TYR A 103 -7.23 -3.91 14.79
CA TYR A 103 -6.54 -5.19 14.92
C TYR A 103 -5.01 -5.06 14.92
N LEU A 104 -4.42 -4.27 14.00
CA LEU A 104 -2.98 -4.03 14.00
C LEU A 104 -2.58 -3.06 15.10
N GLU A 105 -3.38 -2.01 15.33
CA GLU A 105 -3.12 -1.02 16.37
C GLU A 105 -3.02 -1.69 17.76
N ASP A 106 -4.02 -2.47 18.17
CA ASP A 106 -4.07 -3.12 19.48
C ASP A 106 -2.96 -4.18 19.65
N ASN A 107 -2.55 -4.85 18.57
CA ASN A 107 -1.61 -5.97 18.63
C ASN A 107 -0.14 -5.57 18.40
N LEU A 108 0.14 -4.43 17.76
CA LEU A 108 1.51 -3.98 17.46
C LEU A 108 2.03 -2.91 18.43
N LEU A 109 1.21 -2.39 19.35
CA LEU A 109 1.67 -1.51 20.43
C LEU A 109 2.71 -2.22 21.30
N THR A 110 3.98 -1.91 21.07
CA THR A 110 5.10 -2.27 21.95
C THR A 110 5.85 -1.02 22.35
N ASP A 111 6.10 -0.88 23.66
CA ASP A 111 6.86 0.18 24.29
C ASP A 111 8.30 0.21 23.71
N GLN A 112 8.57 1.09 22.74
CA GLN A 112 9.79 1.06 21.93
C GLN A 112 11.00 1.67 22.66
N LYS A 113 11.86 0.81 23.22
CA LYS A 113 13.28 1.11 23.48
C LYS A 113 14.16 -0.10 23.20
N HIS A 114 14.30 -0.51 21.94
CA HIS A 114 15.22 -1.60 21.58
C HIS A 114 16.52 -1.07 20.96
N LYS A 115 17.66 -1.55 21.48
CA LYS A 115 19.03 -1.24 21.00
C LYS A 115 19.53 -2.23 19.94
N GLN A 116 18.70 -3.17 19.50
CA GLN A 116 19.04 -4.28 18.61
C GLN A 116 17.92 -4.55 17.60
N VAL A 117 18.18 -5.40 16.60
CA VAL A 117 17.19 -5.88 15.63
C VAL A 117 16.05 -6.56 16.38
N ASP A 118 14.82 -6.15 16.08
CA ASP A 118 13.62 -6.60 16.79
C ASP A 118 12.97 -7.76 16.02
N PHE A 119 13.60 -8.94 16.10
CA PHE A 119 13.10 -10.15 15.44
C PHE A 119 11.70 -10.50 15.93
N ASP A 120 11.44 -10.39 17.24
CA ASP A 120 10.13 -10.68 17.82
C ASP A 120 9.04 -9.80 17.24
N PHE A 121 9.30 -8.49 17.08
CA PHE A 121 8.38 -7.59 16.40
C PHE A 121 8.16 -7.99 14.94
N ILE A 122 9.21 -8.32 14.19
CA ILE A 122 9.10 -8.70 12.76
C ILE A 122 8.29 -9.98 12.61
N TYR A 123 8.58 -11.01 13.40
CA TYR A 123 7.82 -12.26 13.39
C TYR A 123 6.37 -12.04 13.79
N LYS A 124 6.12 -11.25 14.84
CA LYS A 124 4.76 -10.89 15.27
C LYS A 124 4.00 -10.16 14.17
N LEU A 125 4.63 -9.19 13.51
CA LEU A 125 4.04 -8.44 12.40
C LEU A 125 3.68 -9.36 11.22
N VAL A 126 4.62 -10.19 10.76
CA VAL A 126 4.37 -11.14 9.66
C VAL A 126 3.28 -12.13 10.05
N HIS A 127 3.32 -12.67 11.27
CA HIS A 127 2.30 -13.58 11.78
C HIS A 127 0.91 -12.94 11.75
N LEU A 128 0.75 -11.73 12.30
CA LEU A 128 -0.52 -11.00 12.31
C LEU A 128 -1.04 -10.75 10.89
N LEU A 129 -0.17 -10.31 9.98
CA LEU A 129 -0.55 -10.07 8.58
C LEU A 129 -1.00 -11.35 7.87
N CYS A 130 -0.56 -12.52 8.30
CA CYS A 130 -0.97 -13.80 7.71
C CYS A 130 -2.31 -14.32 8.25
N LEU A 131 -2.94 -13.66 9.22
CA LEU A 131 -4.20 -14.12 9.79
C LEU A 131 -5.38 -13.88 8.84
N PRO A 132 -6.45 -14.72 8.91
CA PRO A 132 -7.60 -14.60 8.01
C PRO A 132 -8.28 -13.22 8.03
N GLU A 133 -8.30 -12.57 9.20
CA GLU A 133 -8.83 -11.22 9.40
C GLU A 133 -8.11 -10.19 8.53
N MET A 134 -6.82 -10.41 8.25
CA MET A 134 -6.00 -9.50 7.46
C MET A 134 -6.22 -9.67 5.95
N LYS A 135 -6.92 -10.73 5.52
CA LYS A 135 -7.01 -11.11 4.11
C LYS A 135 -7.62 -10.03 3.23
N ILE A 136 -8.74 -9.42 3.64
CA ILE A 136 -9.42 -8.43 2.80
C ILE A 136 -8.55 -7.19 2.54
N PHE A 137 -7.74 -6.80 3.52
CA PHE A 137 -6.80 -5.69 3.42
C PHE A 137 -5.65 -6.03 2.46
N LEU A 138 -5.08 -7.23 2.58
CA LEU A 138 -4.03 -7.72 1.69
C LEU A 138 -4.52 -7.93 0.26
N ASP A 139 -5.73 -8.47 0.07
CA ASP A 139 -6.34 -8.66 -1.25
C ASP A 139 -6.63 -7.33 -1.95
N THR A 140 -7.13 -6.34 -1.20
CA THR A 140 -7.33 -4.98 -1.71
C THR A 140 -6.00 -4.36 -2.15
N THR A 141 -4.97 -4.45 -1.28
CA THR A 141 -3.64 -3.92 -1.57
C THR A 141 -3.00 -4.62 -2.77
N ARG A 142 -3.11 -5.96 -2.85
CA ARG A 142 -2.60 -6.78 -3.96
C ARG A 142 -3.23 -6.37 -5.28
N LEU A 143 -4.57 -6.23 -5.29
CA LEU A 143 -5.29 -5.80 -6.49
C LEU A 143 -4.87 -4.41 -6.95
N LEU A 144 -4.71 -3.45 -6.05
CA LEU A 144 -4.28 -2.10 -6.42
C LEU A 144 -2.82 -2.10 -6.91
N ALA A 145 -1.92 -2.80 -6.20
CA ALA A 145 -0.52 -2.90 -6.55
C ALA A 145 -0.32 -3.48 -7.95
N ASP A 146 -1.15 -4.45 -8.36
CA ASP A 146 -1.12 -5.03 -9.71
C ASP A 146 -1.29 -3.98 -10.82
N TYR A 147 -2.02 -2.89 -10.55
CA TYR A 147 -2.29 -1.80 -11.50
C TYR A 147 -1.48 -0.51 -11.24
N THR A 148 -0.62 -0.48 -10.21
CA THR A 148 0.25 0.66 -9.91
C THR A 148 1.60 0.54 -10.64
N ASP A 149 2.07 1.58 -11.33
CA ASP A 149 3.23 1.44 -12.23
C ASP A 149 4.56 1.24 -11.48
N ASN A 150 4.81 1.99 -10.40
CA ASN A 150 6.11 2.05 -9.72
C ASN A 150 6.09 1.50 -8.28
N VAL A 151 5.57 0.28 -8.09
CA VAL A 151 5.41 -0.33 -6.75
C VAL A 151 6.73 -0.40 -5.96
N LEU A 152 7.87 -0.65 -6.61
CA LEU A 152 9.18 -0.70 -5.94
C LEU A 152 9.60 0.66 -5.37
N ASP A 153 9.27 1.76 -6.04
CA ASP A 153 9.61 3.10 -5.55
C ASP A 153 8.67 3.50 -4.41
N GLU A 154 7.39 3.13 -4.47
CA GLU A 154 6.48 3.34 -3.32
C GLU A 154 6.91 2.50 -2.10
N LEU A 155 7.33 1.25 -2.31
CA LEU A 155 7.92 0.42 -1.25
C LEU A 155 9.17 1.08 -0.66
N TRP A 156 10.07 1.57 -1.51
CA TRP A 156 11.27 2.27 -1.07
C TRP A 156 10.94 3.55 -0.28
N ASN A 157 9.92 4.30 -0.68
CA ASN A 157 9.46 5.50 0.04
C ASN A 157 9.00 5.14 1.46
N TYR A 158 8.22 4.08 1.64
CA TYR A 158 7.82 3.61 2.97
C TYR A 158 9.02 3.25 3.85
N ILE A 159 9.99 2.52 3.29
CA ILE A 159 11.22 2.15 4.02
C ILE A 159 12.01 3.42 4.38
N LYS A 160 12.21 4.33 3.43
CA LYS A 160 12.94 5.58 3.65
C LYS A 160 12.30 6.47 4.73
N GLU A 161 10.97 6.47 4.81
CA GLU A 161 10.20 7.25 5.79
C GLU A 161 10.09 6.58 7.18
N GLY A 162 10.68 5.40 7.38
CA GLY A 162 10.60 4.71 8.66
C GLY A 162 9.25 3.99 8.91
N LYS A 163 8.51 3.66 7.85
CA LYS A 163 7.18 3.04 7.91
C LYS A 163 7.24 1.53 7.68
N LEU A 164 7.74 0.79 8.68
CA LEU A 164 7.99 -0.65 8.55
C LEU A 164 6.71 -1.48 8.34
N VAL A 165 5.62 -1.13 9.02
CA VAL A 165 4.32 -1.83 8.90
C VAL A 165 3.76 -1.65 7.48
N HIS A 166 3.76 -0.43 6.96
CA HIS A 166 3.37 -0.14 5.58
C HIS A 166 4.20 -0.92 4.56
N ALA A 167 5.53 -0.95 4.75
CA ALA A 167 6.43 -1.73 3.91
C ALA A 167 6.14 -3.23 3.99
N ALA A 168 5.84 -3.78 5.17
CA ALA A 168 5.47 -5.19 5.35
C ALA A 168 4.18 -5.56 4.61
N ILE A 169 3.15 -4.73 4.72
CA ILE A 169 1.87 -4.92 4.01
C ILE A 169 2.12 -4.95 2.50
N LEU A 170 2.87 -3.98 1.97
CA LEU A 170 3.14 -3.92 0.53
C LEU A 170 4.05 -5.07 0.05
N LEU A 171 5.09 -5.41 0.81
CA LEU A 171 5.97 -6.55 0.52
C LEU A 171 5.16 -7.85 0.45
N LEU A 172 4.25 -8.09 1.41
CA LEU A 172 3.45 -9.31 1.48
C LEU A 172 2.36 -9.34 0.40
N ALA A 173 1.67 -8.23 0.15
CA ALA A 173 0.57 -8.17 -0.82
C ALA A 173 1.05 -8.12 -2.28
N ALA A 174 2.17 -7.45 -2.58
CA ALA A 174 2.63 -7.22 -3.95
C ALA A 174 3.78 -8.14 -4.39
N GLN A 175 4.02 -9.25 -3.68
CA GLN A 175 5.16 -10.15 -3.92
C GLN A 175 5.32 -10.54 -5.38
N ARG A 176 4.23 -10.98 -6.04
CA ARG A 176 4.25 -11.39 -7.44
C ARG A 176 4.85 -10.31 -8.31
N LYS A 177 4.37 -9.07 -8.15
CA LYS A 177 4.87 -7.92 -8.91
C LYS A 177 6.32 -7.62 -8.58
N ILE A 178 6.68 -7.57 -7.30
CA ILE A 178 8.06 -7.33 -6.82
C ILE A 178 9.04 -8.37 -7.38
N ARG A 179 8.69 -9.67 -7.38
CA ARG A 179 9.53 -10.74 -7.97
C ARG A 179 9.71 -10.57 -9.48
N THR A 180 8.65 -10.18 -10.18
CA THR A 180 8.67 -10.01 -11.65
C THR A 180 9.26 -8.68 -12.12
N CYS A 181 9.49 -7.70 -11.23
CA CYS A 181 10.15 -6.44 -11.55
C CYS A 181 11.65 -6.68 -11.85
N ALA A 182 11.95 -7.17 -13.05
CA ALA A 182 13.33 -7.29 -13.53
C ALA A 182 13.85 -5.90 -13.94
N SER A 183 15.01 -5.51 -13.41
CA SER A 183 15.74 -4.38 -13.97
C SER A 183 16.37 -4.79 -15.30
N SER A 184 15.81 -4.31 -16.41
CA SER A 184 16.44 -4.41 -17.74
C SER A 184 17.71 -3.54 -17.87
N LYS A 185 18.13 -2.87 -16.81
CA LYS A 185 19.25 -1.91 -16.79
C LYS A 185 20.36 -2.41 -15.88
N ARG A 186 21.11 -3.41 -16.33
CA ARG A 186 22.54 -3.61 -16.06
C ARG A 186 23.03 -4.79 -16.88
N ASN A 187 24.23 -4.64 -17.44
CA ASN A 187 24.97 -5.64 -18.20
C ASN A 187 25.49 -6.76 -17.26
N THR A 188 24.59 -7.33 -16.46
CA THR A 188 24.88 -8.38 -15.48
C THR A 188 23.97 -9.56 -15.80
N ASN A 189 24.55 -10.73 -16.07
CA ASN A 189 23.87 -11.99 -16.44
C ASN A 189 22.91 -12.56 -15.38
N HIS A 190 22.51 -11.78 -14.37
CA HIS A 190 21.55 -12.18 -13.34
C HIS A 190 20.35 -11.24 -13.37
N ASN A 191 19.17 -11.82 -13.65
CA ASN A 191 17.89 -11.14 -13.45
C ASN A 191 17.71 -10.92 -11.94
N LEU A 192 18.06 -9.73 -11.45
CA LEU A 192 17.80 -9.33 -10.07
C LEU A 192 16.30 -9.15 -9.87
N SER A 193 15.75 -9.77 -8.83
CA SER A 193 14.37 -9.57 -8.41
C SER A 193 14.20 -8.19 -7.78
N GLY A 194 12.96 -7.70 -7.67
CA GLY A 194 12.69 -6.47 -6.93
C GLY A 194 13.12 -6.54 -5.46
N PHE A 195 13.13 -7.73 -4.86
CA PHE A 195 13.65 -7.95 -3.51
C PHE A 195 15.16 -7.70 -3.43
N ASP A 196 15.93 -8.09 -4.44
CA ASP A 196 17.38 -7.84 -4.51
C ASP A 196 17.67 -6.34 -4.67
N ILE A 197 16.88 -5.66 -5.51
CA ILE A 197 17.00 -4.21 -5.69
C ILE A 197 16.75 -3.47 -4.38
N ILE A 198 15.70 -3.83 -3.64
CA ILE A 198 15.40 -3.23 -2.34
C ILE A 198 16.47 -3.58 -1.30
N LYS A 199 16.94 -4.83 -1.27
CA LYS A 199 18.04 -5.28 -0.41
C LYS A 199 19.30 -4.45 -0.64
N ASP A 200 19.68 -4.20 -1.90
CA ASP A 200 20.82 -3.38 -2.27
C ASP A 200 20.63 -1.92 -1.82
N ARG A 201 19.43 -1.35 -2.03
CA ARG A 201 19.12 0.03 -1.58
C ARG A 201 19.22 0.17 -0.06
N ILE A 202 18.64 -0.77 0.69
CA ILE A 202 18.71 -0.79 2.17
C ILE A 202 20.17 -0.93 2.63
N THR A 203 20.91 -1.88 2.06
CA THR A 203 22.32 -2.11 2.41
C THR A 203 23.17 -0.88 2.15
N GLY A 204 22.95 -0.22 1.00
CA GLY A 204 23.60 1.05 0.67
C GLY A 204 23.31 2.13 1.72
N SER A 205 22.06 2.29 2.15
CA SER A 205 21.69 3.26 3.19
C SER A 205 22.33 2.95 4.56
N ILE A 206 22.43 1.67 4.94
CA ILE A 206 23.14 1.26 6.16
C ILE A 206 24.62 1.64 6.07
N ILE A 207 25.27 1.35 4.94
CA ILE A 207 26.68 1.67 4.71
C ILE A 207 26.90 3.18 4.75
N SER A 208 26.06 3.97 4.06
CA SER A 208 26.17 5.44 4.08
C SER A 208 26.14 5.97 5.52
N ILE A 209 25.19 5.50 6.33
CA ILE A 209 25.07 5.87 7.75
C ILE A 209 26.33 5.47 8.54
N GLU A 210 26.95 4.32 8.25
CA GLU A 210 28.15 3.83 8.92
C GLU A 210 29.42 4.60 8.49
N THR A 211 29.52 4.97 7.21
CA THR A 211 30.65 5.72 6.65
C THR A 211 30.64 7.19 7.03
N GLU A 212 29.47 7.76 7.33
CA GLU A 212 29.30 9.09 7.92
C GLU A 212 29.67 9.13 9.42
N GLY A 213 30.34 8.08 9.92
CA GLY A 213 30.93 7.96 11.25
C GLY A 213 31.86 9.14 11.62
N PRO A 214 32.13 9.33 12.93
CA PRO A 214 32.31 10.64 13.53
C PRO A 214 33.46 11.42 12.90
N GLY A 215 33.13 12.48 12.17
CA GLY A 215 34.12 13.48 11.76
C GLY A 215 34.94 13.94 12.97
N LEU A 216 36.24 14.16 12.74
CA LEU A 216 37.28 14.55 13.70
C LEU A 216 37.01 15.89 14.44
N THR A 217 35.85 16.51 14.29
CA THR A 217 35.48 17.75 14.97
C THR A 217 34.48 17.44 16.09
N GLY A 218 35.02 17.30 17.30
CA GLY A 218 34.23 17.10 18.52
C GLY A 218 33.22 18.22 18.77
N GLY A 219 32.01 17.83 19.19
CA GLY A 219 31.01 18.79 19.70
C GLY A 219 29.55 18.35 19.52
N LYS A 220 29.05 17.58 20.48
CA LYS A 220 27.64 17.50 20.96
C LYS A 220 26.50 17.56 19.94
N ASN A 221 25.91 16.39 19.64
CA ASN A 221 24.45 16.25 19.58
C ASN A 221 24.06 14.79 19.86
N SER A 222 23.90 14.44 21.14
CA SER A 222 23.46 13.09 21.58
C SER A 222 22.14 12.68 20.93
N LYS A 223 21.27 13.65 20.64
CA LYS A 223 19.99 13.44 19.95
C LYS A 223 20.16 13.03 18.48
N ALA A 224 21.06 13.68 17.74
CA ALA A 224 21.30 13.36 16.32
C ALA A 224 21.95 11.97 16.18
N ARG A 225 22.90 11.63 17.05
CA ARG A 225 23.49 10.28 17.10
C ARG A 225 22.44 9.22 17.41
N LYS A 226 21.59 9.46 18.41
CA LYS A 226 20.48 8.57 18.73
C LYS A 226 19.55 8.37 17.53
N GLN A 227 19.19 9.44 16.82
CA GLN A 227 18.33 9.37 15.64
C GLN A 227 18.98 8.57 14.49
N GLN A 228 20.29 8.71 14.30
CA GLN A 228 21.05 7.94 13.31
C GLN A 228 21.12 6.45 13.67
N ASP A 229 21.32 6.14 14.96
CA ASP A 229 21.29 4.77 15.47
C ASP A 229 19.90 4.14 15.33
N ASP A 230 18.84 4.87 15.69
CA ASP A 230 17.44 4.43 15.54
C ASP A 230 17.10 4.16 14.07
N MET A 231 17.52 5.04 13.15
CA MET A 231 17.33 4.86 11.70
C MET A 231 18.14 3.67 11.15
N ARG A 232 19.36 3.48 11.64
CA ARG A 232 20.18 2.30 11.27
C ARG A 232 19.51 1.00 11.71
N MET A 233 18.95 0.97 12.92
CA MET A 233 18.19 -0.20 13.40
C MET A 233 16.94 -0.43 12.57
N PHE A 234 16.23 0.64 12.19
CA PHE A 234 15.10 0.54 11.27
C PHE A 234 15.48 -0.14 9.95
N PHE A 235 16.56 0.29 9.30
CA PHE A 235 17.01 -0.32 8.05
C PHE A 235 17.41 -1.79 8.22
N ARG A 236 17.99 -2.16 9.37
CA ARG A 236 18.29 -3.57 9.68
C ARG A 236 17.00 -4.40 9.85
N ASN A 237 15.98 -3.87 10.51
CA ASN A 237 14.67 -4.53 10.60
C ASN A 237 14.02 -4.67 9.21
N ALA A 238 14.07 -3.62 8.38
CA ALA A 238 13.56 -3.67 7.01
C ALA A 238 14.31 -4.70 6.14
N LEU A 239 15.63 -4.85 6.33
CA LEU A 239 16.43 -5.85 5.64
C LEU A 239 16.01 -7.29 6.00
N VAL A 240 15.80 -7.56 7.29
CA VAL A 240 15.33 -8.86 7.78
C VAL A 240 13.93 -9.16 7.25
N LEU A 241 13.02 -8.20 7.33
CA LEU A 241 11.66 -8.32 6.80
C LEU A 241 11.67 -8.61 5.29
N ASN A 242 12.43 -7.84 4.51
CA ASN A 242 12.56 -8.05 3.06
C ASN A 242 13.11 -9.45 2.73
N SER A 243 14.11 -9.91 3.48
CA SER A 243 14.70 -11.25 3.26
C SER A 243 13.72 -12.36 3.64
N MET A 244 13.04 -12.24 4.78
CA MET A 244 12.03 -13.19 5.23
C MET A 244 10.89 -13.34 4.21
N ILE A 245 10.36 -12.23 3.70
CA ILE A 245 9.29 -12.26 2.69
C ILE A 245 9.84 -12.73 1.33
N SER A 246 11.09 -12.40 0.98
CA SER A 246 11.71 -12.91 -0.25
C SER A 246 11.83 -14.44 -0.24
N GLU A 247 12.13 -15.06 0.90
CA GLU A 247 12.32 -16.50 1.05
C GLU A 247 11.02 -17.26 1.31
N ALA A 248 10.22 -16.83 2.29
CA ALA A 248 9.02 -17.55 2.72
C ALA A 248 7.73 -17.04 2.09
N GLY A 249 7.79 -15.91 1.37
CA GLY A 249 6.61 -15.16 0.99
C GLY A 249 5.61 -15.92 0.11
N GLU A 250 6.06 -16.78 -0.79
CA GLU A 250 5.14 -17.54 -1.67
C GLU A 250 4.33 -18.57 -0.86
N ALA A 251 4.97 -19.24 0.10
CA ALA A 251 4.29 -20.14 1.02
C ALA A 251 3.32 -19.39 1.95
N LEU A 252 3.69 -18.19 2.39
CA LEU A 252 2.79 -17.32 3.18
C LEU A 252 1.58 -16.87 2.35
N ASP A 253 1.77 -16.49 1.09
CA ASP A 253 0.67 -16.10 0.20
C ASP A 253 -0.28 -17.28 -0.06
N GLU A 254 0.27 -18.47 -0.33
CA GLU A 254 -0.52 -19.69 -0.48
C GLU A 254 -1.34 -20.00 0.79
N TYR A 255 -0.73 -19.89 1.96
CA TYR A 255 -1.43 -20.05 3.24
C TYR A 255 -2.60 -19.06 3.39
N ILE A 256 -2.35 -17.76 3.13
CA ILE A 256 -3.37 -16.70 3.22
C ILE A 256 -4.52 -16.95 2.25
N GLN A 257 -4.25 -17.44 1.03
CA GLN A 257 -5.29 -17.71 0.04
C GLN A 257 -6.11 -18.97 0.36
N THR A 258 -5.50 -19.99 0.97
CA THR A 258 -6.16 -21.27 1.26
C THR A 258 -6.92 -21.31 2.58
N HIS A 259 -6.48 -20.58 3.62
CA HIS A 259 -7.03 -20.66 4.98
C HIS A 259 -7.98 -19.49 5.31
N SER A 260 -8.61 -18.93 4.28
CA SER A 260 -9.45 -17.72 4.31
C SER A 260 -10.84 -17.86 4.96
N GLU A 261 -11.19 -19.01 5.51
CA GLU A 261 -12.57 -19.30 5.90
C GLU A 261 -12.93 -18.66 7.25
N VAL A 262 -13.15 -17.35 7.25
CA VAL A 262 -14.00 -16.71 8.27
C VAL A 262 -15.03 -15.83 7.57
N GLN A 263 -16.29 -16.28 7.58
CA GLN A 263 -17.46 -15.43 7.33
C GLN A 263 -17.51 -14.33 8.38
N ILE A 264 -16.89 -13.18 8.13
CA ILE A 264 -17.05 -12.01 8.99
C ILE A 264 -18.30 -11.26 8.52
N PHE A 265 -19.40 -11.53 9.22
CA PHE A 265 -20.50 -10.60 9.39
C PHE A 265 -19.93 -9.26 9.89
N LEU A 266 -19.75 -8.29 8.99
CA LEU A 266 -19.59 -6.90 9.38
C LEU A 266 -20.97 -6.36 9.79
N ARG A 267 -21.33 -6.57 11.05
CA ARG A 267 -22.28 -5.72 11.78
C ARG A 267 -21.51 -5.00 12.87
N SER A 268 -21.30 -3.70 12.65
CA SER A 268 -21.15 -2.68 13.69
C SER A 268 -21.72 -1.39 13.13
#